data_AF-A0AAY4APE2-F1
#
_entry.id   AF-A0AAY4APE2-F1
#
_cell.length_a   1.000
_cell.length_b   1.000
_cell.length_c   1.000
_cell.angle_alpha   90.00
_cell.angle_beta   90.00
_cell.angle_gamma   90.00
#
_symmetry.space_group_name_H-M   'P 1'
#
loop_
_entity.id
_entity.type
_entity.pdbx_description
1 polymer ?
#
loop_
_entity_poly.entity_id
_entity_poly.type
_entity_poly.pdbx_seq_one_letter_code
_entity_poly.pdbx_strand_id
1 'polypeptide(L)'
;RDMLHAYCIFLLLTLTCAIHAAPIASSSGKSNEDIAEVMLITRLGSATSSRSSGQKSLKIREMQRFFGLNVTGVLDPETIQMMKKSRCGVPDVSQYSTFGPGIKWQKNKLTYRLENYTPDMPVSEVDRVIQQALRVWANVTPLTFTRLNTGTADIMISFGSKGKKKSI
;
A
#
# COMPACT_ATOMS: atom_id res chain seq x y z
N ARG A 1 31.10 -31.32 -56.80
CA ARG A 1 30.59 -31.58 -55.42
C ARG A 1 30.69 -30.31 -54.57
N ASP A 2 30.84 -29.15 -55.23
CA ASP A 2 31.24 -27.88 -54.64
C ASP A 2 30.13 -26.82 -54.74
N MET A 3 29.12 -27.06 -55.58
CA MET A 3 27.90 -26.24 -55.69
C MET A 3 26.90 -26.48 -54.54
N LEU A 4 26.93 -27.66 -53.91
CA LEU A 4 26.05 -27.97 -52.76
C LEU A 4 26.58 -27.37 -51.46
N HIS A 5 27.92 -27.30 -51.30
CA HIS A 5 28.57 -26.69 -50.14
C HIS A 5 28.39 -25.16 -50.10
N ALA A 6 28.44 -24.49 -51.26
CA ALA A 6 28.20 -23.05 -51.35
C ALA A 6 26.76 -22.66 -50.97
N TYR A 7 25.77 -23.48 -51.33
CA TYR A 7 24.36 -23.26 -51.01
C TYR A 7 24.05 -23.45 -49.52
N CYS A 8 24.68 -24.44 -48.87
CA CYS A 8 24.55 -24.65 -47.43
C CYS A 8 25.15 -23.51 -46.58
N ILE A 9 26.25 -22.91 -47.03
CA ILE A 9 26.87 -21.75 -46.34
C ILE A 9 26.01 -20.50 -46.51
N PHE A 10 25.40 -20.30 -47.70
CA PHE A 10 24.54 -19.15 -47.95
C PHE A 10 23.19 -19.23 -47.19
N LEU A 11 22.65 -20.43 -46.98
CA LEU A 11 21.44 -20.66 -46.16
C LEU A 11 21.68 -20.49 -44.66
N LEU A 12 22.90 -20.70 -44.16
CA LEU A 12 23.25 -20.52 -42.75
C LEU A 12 23.54 -19.05 -42.39
N LEU A 13 23.89 -18.20 -43.36
CA LEU A 13 24.20 -16.79 -43.14
C LEU A 13 22.99 -15.84 -43.19
N THR A 14 21.83 -16.29 -43.67
CA THR A 14 20.59 -15.48 -43.69
C THR A 14 19.66 -15.72 -42.49
N LEU A 15 20.00 -16.66 -41.60
CA LEU A 15 19.20 -16.98 -40.40
C LEU A 15 19.67 -16.25 -39.12
N THR A 16 20.43 -15.15 -39.23
CA THR A 16 20.92 -14.40 -38.06
C THR A 16 20.45 -12.94 -38.00
N CYS A 17 19.59 -12.48 -38.91
CA CYS A 17 19.13 -11.09 -38.91
C CYS A 17 17.60 -11.00 -38.82
N ALA A 18 17.04 -11.23 -37.62
CA ALA A 18 15.79 -10.61 -37.14
C ALA A 18 15.37 -11.09 -35.74
N ILE A 19 16.28 -11.19 -34.76
CA ILE A 19 15.88 -11.14 -33.34
C ILE A 19 16.84 -10.23 -32.60
N HIS A 20 16.83 -8.95 -32.95
CA HIS A 20 17.14 -7.93 -31.94
C HIS A 20 15.90 -7.81 -31.05
N ALA A 21 15.75 -8.76 -30.12
CA ALA A 21 14.94 -8.52 -28.95
C ALA A 21 15.70 -7.52 -28.09
N ALA A 22 15.53 -6.23 -28.37
CA ALA A 22 15.83 -5.21 -27.39
C ALA A 22 14.99 -5.54 -26.15
N PRO A 23 15.58 -5.65 -24.96
CA PRO A 23 14.78 -5.88 -23.77
C PRO A 23 13.89 -4.66 -23.61
N ILE A 24 12.58 -4.83 -23.79
CA ILE A 24 11.61 -3.91 -23.22
C ILE A 24 11.84 -4.05 -21.72
N ALA A 25 12.59 -3.12 -21.15
CA ALA A 25 12.62 -2.91 -19.72
C ALA A 25 11.22 -2.40 -19.33
N SER A 26 10.26 -3.33 -19.26
CA SER A 26 9.05 -3.15 -18.50
C SER A 26 9.47 -3.26 -17.04
N SER A 27 10.00 -2.17 -16.50
CA SER A 27 10.05 -2.02 -15.06
C SER A 27 8.60 -1.95 -14.61
N SER A 28 8.05 -3.08 -14.17
CA SER A 28 6.74 -3.17 -13.51
C SER A 28 6.71 -2.46 -12.15
N GLY A 29 7.60 -1.49 -11.91
CA GLY A 29 7.60 -0.59 -10.78
C GLY A 29 6.77 0.65 -11.12
N LYS A 30 5.86 1.02 -10.21
CA LYS A 30 5.19 2.33 -10.27
C LYS A 30 6.26 3.43 -10.33
N SER A 31 6.04 4.46 -11.15
CA SER A 31 6.98 5.58 -11.23
C SER A 31 7.07 6.30 -9.88
N ASN A 32 8.15 7.03 -9.64
CA ASN A 32 8.30 7.81 -8.40
C ASN A 32 7.20 8.88 -8.30
N GLU A 33 6.74 9.38 -9.44
CA GLU A 33 5.65 10.33 -9.60
C GLU A 33 4.32 9.71 -9.18
N ASP A 34 4.02 8.48 -9.61
CA ASP A 34 2.81 7.76 -9.22
C ASP A 34 2.77 7.51 -7.70
N ILE A 35 3.91 7.16 -7.13
CA ILE A 35 4.05 6.91 -5.68
C ILE A 35 3.79 8.21 -4.90
N ALA A 36 4.36 9.32 -5.36
CA ALA A 36 4.14 10.63 -4.77
C ALA A 36 2.66 11.04 -4.89
N GLU A 37 2.06 10.87 -6.06
CA GLU A 37 0.66 11.21 -6.29
C GLU A 37 -0.28 10.45 -5.34
N VAL A 38 -0.10 9.13 -5.21
CA VAL A 38 -0.90 8.31 -4.29
C VAL A 38 -0.76 8.78 -2.84
N MET A 39 0.46 9.10 -2.39
CA MET A 39 0.67 9.58 -1.03
C MET A 39 0.02 10.95 -0.80
N LEU A 40 0.22 11.90 -1.71
CA LEU A 40 -0.30 13.27 -1.57
C LEU A 40 -1.84 13.31 -1.61
N ILE A 41 -2.48 12.54 -2.51
CA ILE A 41 -3.93 12.48 -2.62
C ILE A 41 -4.54 11.78 -1.41
N THR A 42 -4.06 10.56 -1.11
CA THR A 42 -4.72 9.67 -0.14
C THR A 42 -4.44 10.08 1.31
N ARG A 43 -3.27 10.66 1.60
CA ARG A 43 -2.81 10.91 2.98
C ARG A 43 -2.90 12.35 3.41
N LEU A 44 -2.67 13.28 2.47
CA LEU A 44 -2.72 14.72 2.72
C LEU A 44 -4.03 15.40 2.29
N GLY A 45 -5.03 14.61 1.85
CA GLY A 45 -6.35 15.11 1.50
C GLY A 45 -6.36 16.05 0.29
N SER A 46 -5.47 15.86 -0.68
CA SER A 46 -5.42 16.69 -1.88
C SER A 46 -6.57 16.33 -2.82
N ALA A 47 -7.71 17.03 -2.71
CA ALA A 47 -8.92 16.82 -3.53
C ALA A 47 -8.77 17.28 -4.99
N THR A 48 -7.61 17.80 -5.39
CA THR A 48 -7.43 18.33 -6.73
C THR A 48 -6.31 17.57 -7.45
N SER A 49 -6.70 16.88 -8.52
CA SER A 49 -5.84 16.64 -9.67
C SER A 49 -5.53 18.01 -10.30
N SER A 50 -4.71 18.84 -9.64
CA SER A 50 -4.45 20.21 -10.07
C SER A 50 -3.09 20.29 -10.75
N ARG A 51 -3.16 20.57 -12.04
CA ARG A 51 -2.09 20.61 -13.05
C ARG A 51 -1.03 21.70 -12.83
N SER A 52 -0.97 22.37 -11.66
CA SER A 52 0.03 23.40 -11.39
C SER A 52 1.22 22.84 -10.59
N SER A 53 2.43 23.04 -11.11
CA SER A 53 3.70 22.66 -10.46
C SER A 53 3.84 23.28 -9.06
N GLY A 54 3.33 24.49 -8.86
CA GLY A 54 3.31 25.19 -7.58
C GLY A 54 2.53 24.45 -6.49
N GLN A 55 1.31 23.97 -6.80
CA GLN A 55 0.50 23.22 -5.82
C GLN A 55 1.12 21.87 -5.47
N LYS A 56 1.73 21.18 -6.45
CA LYS A 56 2.48 19.94 -6.20
C LYS A 56 3.65 20.18 -5.24
N SER A 57 4.44 21.24 -5.47
CA SER A 57 5.56 21.59 -4.59
C SER A 57 5.11 21.88 -3.15
N LEU A 58 4.02 22.64 -2.98
CA LEU A 58 3.47 22.94 -1.64
C LEU A 58 3.07 21.66 -0.88
N LYS A 59 2.46 20.69 -1.57
CA LYS A 59 2.07 19.41 -0.97
C LYS A 59 3.28 18.53 -0.63
N ILE A 60 4.33 18.57 -1.45
CA ILE A 60 5.61 17.92 -1.11
C ILE A 60 6.22 18.58 0.14
N ARG A 61 6.20 19.91 0.25
CA ARG A 61 6.70 20.61 1.45
C ARG A 61 5.91 20.25 2.71
N GLU A 62 4.59 20.11 2.60
CA GLU A 62 3.72 19.67 3.70
C GLU A 62 4.09 18.26 4.18
N MET A 63 4.26 17.33 3.23
CA MET A 63 4.72 15.98 3.50
C MET A 63 6.10 15.95 4.17
N GLN A 64 7.07 16.67 3.60
CA GLN A 64 8.44 16.74 4.13
C GLN A 64 8.43 17.26 5.56
N ARG A 65 7.66 18.32 5.84
CA ARG A 65 7.51 18.86 7.19
C ARG A 65 6.89 17.84 8.15
N PHE A 66 5.85 17.12 7.73
CA PHE A 66 5.19 16.11 8.55
C PHE A 66 6.14 14.95 8.93
N PHE A 67 7.03 14.56 8.02
CA PHE A 67 8.01 13.49 8.24
C PHE A 67 9.36 13.96 8.79
N GLY A 68 9.53 15.26 9.05
CA GLY A 68 10.79 15.82 9.55
C GLY A 68 11.94 15.78 8.53
N LEU A 69 11.62 15.79 7.23
CA LEU A 69 12.60 15.87 6.15
C LEU A 69 12.99 17.33 5.86
N ASN A 70 14.07 17.53 5.11
CA ASN A 70 14.42 18.85 4.61
C ASN A 70 13.33 19.37 3.64
N VAL A 71 12.83 20.59 3.87
CA VAL A 71 11.66 21.13 3.16
C VAL A 71 12.10 21.76 1.84
N THR A 72 12.34 20.93 0.83
CA THR A 72 12.79 21.35 -0.51
C THR A 72 11.60 21.64 -1.44
N GLY A 73 10.46 20.97 -1.24
CA GLY A 73 9.31 21.00 -2.15
C GLY A 73 9.54 20.26 -3.47
N VAL A 74 10.56 19.40 -3.51
CA VAL A 74 10.93 18.57 -4.66
C VAL A 74 10.94 17.10 -4.22
N LEU A 75 10.70 16.19 -5.16
CA LEU A 75 10.81 14.74 -4.91
C LEU A 75 12.28 14.30 -4.90
N ASP A 76 13.03 14.76 -3.90
CA ASP A 76 14.40 14.32 -3.69
C ASP A 76 14.49 12.83 -3.27
N PRO A 77 15.67 12.20 -3.39
CA PRO A 77 15.81 10.77 -3.10
C PRO A 77 15.38 10.37 -1.69
N GLU A 78 15.59 11.24 -0.69
CA GLU A 78 15.17 11.00 0.70
C GLU A 78 13.64 11.01 0.82
N THR A 79 12.99 12.00 0.19
CA THR A 79 11.53 12.11 0.11
C THR A 79 10.92 10.88 -0.56
N ILE A 80 11.47 10.43 -1.69
CA ILE A 80 10.99 9.23 -2.39
C ILE A 80 11.18 7.96 -1.55
N GLN A 81 12.33 7.82 -0.87
CA GLN A 81 12.55 6.68 0.02
C GLN A 81 11.56 6.66 1.18
N MET A 82 11.25 7.82 1.76
CA MET A 82 10.22 7.94 2.79
C MET A 82 8.85 7.55 2.24
N MET A 83 8.49 8.00 1.03
CA MET A 83 7.22 7.68 0.38
C MET A 83 7.04 6.17 0.11
N LYS A 84 8.13 5.44 -0.12
CA LYS A 84 8.13 4.00 -0.43
C LYS A 84 8.00 3.08 0.78
N LYS A 85 8.17 3.58 2.01
CA LYS A 85 8.04 2.75 3.22
C LYS A 85 6.60 2.23 3.36
N SER A 86 6.43 0.98 3.81
CA SER A 86 5.10 0.41 4.10
C SER A 86 4.44 1.13 5.28
N ARG A 87 3.14 1.45 5.19
CA ARG A 87 2.42 2.31 6.17
C ARG A 87 0.96 1.89 6.35
N CYS A 88 0.30 2.50 7.34
CA CYS A 88 -1.12 2.32 7.61
C CYS A 88 -2.02 2.80 6.45
N GLY A 89 -3.20 2.20 6.34
CA GLY A 89 -4.26 2.54 5.40
C GLY A 89 -5.04 3.81 5.72
N VAL A 90 -4.87 4.41 6.91
CA VAL A 90 -5.59 5.59 7.39
C VAL A 90 -4.88 6.89 6.96
N PRO A 91 -5.59 7.95 6.52
CA PRO A 91 -4.97 9.24 6.17
C PRO A 91 -4.22 9.90 7.34
N ASP A 92 -3.19 10.70 7.04
CA ASP A 92 -2.29 11.26 8.06
C ASP A 92 -2.79 12.61 8.61
N VAL A 93 -3.40 13.47 7.78
CA VAL A 93 -3.78 14.86 8.19
C VAL A 93 -5.28 15.15 8.09
N SER A 94 -6.06 14.30 7.42
CA SER A 94 -7.52 14.48 7.40
C SER A 94 -8.12 13.87 8.66
N GLN A 95 -9.11 14.54 9.24
CA GLN A 95 -9.94 13.93 10.28
C GLN A 95 -10.53 12.63 9.74
N TYR A 96 -10.45 11.55 10.52
CA TYR A 96 -11.05 10.26 10.17
C TYR A 96 -12.58 10.46 10.09
N SER A 97 -13.07 10.78 8.89
CA SER A 97 -14.40 11.35 8.68
C SER A 97 -15.51 10.32 8.73
N THR A 98 -15.18 9.04 8.78
CA THR A 98 -16.15 7.94 8.82
C THR A 98 -17.04 7.97 10.04
N PHE A 99 -16.61 8.56 11.17
CA PHE A 99 -17.38 8.55 12.42
C PHE A 99 -17.53 9.93 13.10
N GLY A 100 -17.16 11.03 12.43
CA GLY A 100 -17.32 12.40 12.95
C GLY A 100 -16.29 12.82 14.01
N PRO A 101 -16.42 14.03 14.61
CA PRO A 101 -15.54 14.48 15.69
C PRO A 101 -15.85 13.77 17.02
N GLY A 102 -14.83 13.58 17.88
CA GLY A 102 -15.02 13.10 19.25
C GLY A 102 -15.31 11.61 19.41
N ILE A 103 -14.78 10.77 18.52
CA ILE A 103 -15.04 9.32 18.49
C ILE A 103 -14.45 8.65 19.73
N LYS A 104 -15.31 8.32 20.69
CA LYS A 104 -15.00 7.55 21.88
C LYS A 104 -16.07 6.49 22.10
N TRP A 105 -15.64 5.28 22.46
CA TRP A 105 -16.54 4.24 22.91
C TRP A 105 -17.33 4.68 24.15
N GLN A 106 -18.65 4.53 24.10
CA GLN A 106 -19.55 4.87 25.22
C GLN A 106 -19.54 3.80 26.33
N LYS A 107 -18.83 2.69 26.11
CA LYS A 107 -18.66 1.58 27.06
C LYS A 107 -17.21 1.12 27.09
N ASN A 108 -16.81 0.54 28.22
CA ASN A 108 -15.46 0.00 28.41
C ASN A 108 -15.36 -1.49 28.07
N LYS A 109 -16.47 -2.22 28.13
CA LYS A 109 -16.53 -3.64 27.77
C LYS A 109 -16.81 -3.76 26.28
N LEU A 110 -15.73 -3.90 25.51
CA LEU A 110 -15.78 -4.04 24.06
C LEU A 110 -15.69 -5.51 23.66
N THR A 111 -16.33 -5.83 22.56
CA THR A 111 -16.30 -7.15 21.94
C THR A 111 -15.57 -7.09 20.60
N TYR A 112 -14.84 -8.14 20.26
CA TYR A 112 -14.21 -8.26 18.94
C TYR A 112 -14.49 -9.62 18.31
N ARG A 113 -14.51 -9.65 16.98
CA ARG A 113 -14.71 -10.88 16.21
C ARG A 113 -13.81 -10.91 15.00
N LEU A 114 -13.19 -12.07 14.76
CA LEU A 114 -12.49 -12.36 13.51
C LEU A 114 -13.47 -12.98 12.53
N GLU A 115 -13.71 -12.32 11.40
CA GLU A 115 -14.62 -12.80 10.36
C GLU A 115 -13.96 -13.84 9.46
N ASN A 116 -12.65 -13.72 9.29
CA ASN A 116 -11.82 -14.63 8.52
C ASN A 116 -10.37 -14.59 9.05
N TYR A 117 -9.51 -15.40 8.42
CA TYR A 117 -8.09 -15.51 8.73
C TYR A 117 -7.26 -15.27 7.47
N THR A 118 -6.03 -14.78 7.66
CA THR A 118 -5.05 -14.74 6.57
C THR A 118 -4.53 -16.14 6.27
N PRO A 119 -4.27 -16.51 5.00
CA PRO A 119 -3.61 -17.77 4.66
C PRO A 119 -2.11 -17.77 5.04
N ASP A 120 -1.51 -16.61 5.30
CA ASP A 120 -0.07 -16.47 5.52
C ASP A 120 0.36 -16.84 6.95
N MET A 121 -0.58 -17.12 7.85
CA MET A 121 -0.32 -17.35 9.27
C MET A 121 -1.29 -18.38 9.86
N PRO A 122 -0.83 -19.28 10.75
CA PRO A 122 -1.71 -20.22 11.45
C PRO A 122 -2.82 -19.51 12.22
N VAL A 123 -4.02 -20.11 12.24
CA VAL A 123 -5.20 -19.58 12.95
C VAL A 123 -4.91 -19.24 14.41
N SER A 124 -4.23 -20.15 15.12
CA SER A 124 -3.84 -19.96 16.52
C SER A 124 -2.92 -18.76 16.72
N GLU A 125 -2.03 -18.51 15.76
CA GLU A 125 -1.09 -17.41 15.81
C GLU A 125 -1.80 -16.08 15.54
N VAL A 126 -2.73 -16.05 14.56
CA VAL A 126 -3.59 -14.88 14.32
C VAL A 126 -4.40 -14.54 15.58
N ASP A 127 -5.01 -15.53 16.21
CA ASP A 127 -5.76 -15.34 17.46
C ASP A 127 -4.88 -14.75 18.57
N ARG A 128 -3.66 -15.26 18.71
CA ARG A 128 -2.68 -14.82 19.69
C ARG A 128 -2.26 -13.37 19.45
N VAL A 129 -1.89 -13.00 18.22
CA VAL A 129 -1.39 -11.65 17.92
C VAL A 129 -2.49 -10.59 18.01
N ILE A 130 -3.72 -10.91 17.60
CA ILE A 130 -4.86 -9.99 17.75
C ILE A 130 -5.18 -9.77 19.22
N GLN A 131 -5.19 -10.83 20.04
CA GLN A 131 -5.37 -10.69 21.48
C GLN A 131 -4.26 -9.83 22.12
N GLN A 132 -3.00 -10.04 21.73
CA GLN A 132 -1.89 -9.23 22.23
C GLN A 132 -2.00 -7.77 21.81
N ALA A 133 -2.37 -7.49 20.56
CA ALA A 133 -2.55 -6.12 20.07
C ALA A 133 -3.63 -5.37 20.85
N LEU A 134 -4.76 -6.01 21.16
CA LEU A 134 -5.81 -5.41 21.99
C LEU A 134 -5.37 -5.21 23.45
N ARG A 135 -4.54 -6.11 24.00
CA ARG A 135 -3.97 -5.97 25.35
C ARG A 135 -3.10 -4.72 25.51
N VAL A 136 -2.38 -4.29 24.48
CA VAL A 136 -1.57 -3.05 24.53
C VAL A 136 -2.43 -1.87 25.00
N TRP A 137 -3.66 -1.76 24.50
CA TRP A 137 -4.60 -0.73 24.91
C TRP A 137 -5.27 -1.02 26.26
N ALA A 138 -5.64 -2.28 26.51
CA ALA A 138 -6.27 -2.67 27.78
C ALA A 138 -5.34 -2.44 28.99
N ASN A 139 -4.03 -2.56 28.82
CA ASN A 139 -3.06 -2.39 29.91
C ASN A 139 -2.98 -0.95 30.44
N VAL A 140 -3.37 0.03 29.63
CA VAL A 140 -3.23 1.47 29.95
C VAL A 140 -4.56 2.21 29.93
N THR A 141 -5.68 1.48 29.81
CA THR A 141 -7.03 2.06 29.80
C THR A 141 -8.00 1.17 30.57
N PRO A 142 -9.18 1.66 30.97
CA PRO A 142 -10.23 0.81 31.53
C PRO A 142 -10.90 -0.15 30.53
N LEU A 143 -10.46 -0.17 29.26
CA LEU A 143 -11.07 -0.99 28.22
C LEU A 143 -10.77 -2.48 28.43
N THR A 144 -11.79 -3.32 28.26
CA THR A 144 -11.65 -4.78 28.24
C THR A 144 -12.19 -5.33 26.93
N PHE A 145 -11.53 -6.35 26.39
CA PHE A 145 -11.87 -6.93 25.10
C PHE A 145 -12.26 -8.41 25.25
N THR A 146 -13.47 -8.76 24.80
CA THR A 146 -13.97 -10.14 24.80
C THR A 146 -14.18 -10.63 23.38
N ARG A 147 -13.67 -11.81 23.06
CA ARG A 147 -13.86 -12.41 21.75
C ARG A 147 -15.28 -12.98 21.62
N LEU A 148 -15.94 -12.69 20.50
CA LEU A 148 -17.15 -13.39 20.06
C LEU A 148 -16.84 -14.34 18.90
N ASN A 149 -17.54 -15.47 18.88
CA ASN A 149 -17.41 -16.47 17.79
C ASN A 149 -18.54 -16.34 16.76
N THR A 150 -19.67 -15.76 17.14
CA THR A 150 -20.87 -15.58 16.31
C THR A 150 -21.48 -14.20 16.56
N GLY A 151 -22.39 -13.77 15.68
CA GLY A 151 -23.07 -12.47 15.79
C GLY A 151 -22.17 -11.25 15.50
N THR A 152 -22.70 -10.07 15.77
CA THR A 152 -21.99 -8.79 15.53
C THR A 152 -21.26 -8.34 16.80
N ALA A 153 -19.98 -8.02 16.66
CA ALA A 153 -19.15 -7.46 17.72
C ALA A 153 -18.95 -5.94 17.54
N ASP A 154 -18.43 -5.28 18.57
CA ASP A 154 -18.06 -3.85 18.50
C ASP A 154 -16.91 -3.61 17.51
N ILE A 155 -15.96 -4.55 17.43
CA ILE A 155 -14.82 -4.51 16.51
C ILE A 155 -14.84 -5.76 15.62
N MET A 156 -15.17 -5.57 14.34
CA MET A 156 -15.14 -6.62 13.33
C MET A 156 -13.78 -6.58 12.61
N ILE A 157 -13.06 -7.70 12.61
CA ILE A 157 -11.71 -7.82 12.05
C ILE A 157 -11.76 -8.79 10.88
N SER A 158 -11.31 -8.33 9.71
CA SER A 158 -11.18 -9.15 8.52
C SER A 158 -9.93 -8.84 7.73
N PHE A 159 -9.45 -9.85 7.01
CA PHE A 159 -8.30 -9.79 6.11
C PHE A 159 -8.79 -9.75 4.67
N GLY A 160 -8.24 -8.84 3.88
CA GLY A 160 -8.56 -8.68 2.47
C GLY A 160 -7.35 -8.26 1.66
N SER A 161 -7.33 -8.64 0.39
CA SER A 161 -6.35 -8.17 -0.59
C SER A 161 -7.04 -7.32 -1.66
N LYS A 162 -6.36 -6.28 -2.16
CA LYS A 162 -6.83 -5.53 -3.33
C LYS A 162 -6.72 -6.44 -4.55
N GLY A 163 -7.77 -7.20 -4.83
CA GLY A 163 -7.79 -8.16 -5.95
C GLY A 163 -9.09 -8.93 -6.17
N LYS A 164 -10.06 -8.90 -5.25
CA LYS A 164 -11.40 -9.45 -5.49
C LYS A 164 -12.46 -8.47 -4.98
N LYS A 165 -13.13 -7.76 -5.90
CA LYS A 165 -14.46 -7.24 -5.61
C LYS A 165 -15.31 -8.48 -5.34
N LYS A 166 -15.76 -8.69 -4.10
CA LYS A 166 -16.94 -9.54 -3.88
C LYS A 166 -18.08 -8.78 -4.55
N SER A 167 -18.50 -9.22 -5.73
CA SER A 167 -19.84 -8.89 -6.21
C SER A 167 -20.79 -9.38 -5.12
N ILE A 168 -21.51 -8.43 -4.53
CA ILE A 168 -22.75 -8.70 -3.81
C ILE A 168 -23.78 -9.12 -4.85
#